data_AF-A0A7V9D212-F1
#
_entry.id   AF-A0A7V9D212-F1
#
_cell.length_a   1.000
_cell.length_b   1.000
_cell.length_c   1.000
_cell.angle_alpha   90.00
_cell.angle_beta   90.00
_cell.angle_gamma   90.00
#
_symmetry.space_group_name_H-M   'P 1'
#
loop_
_entity.id
_entity.type
_entity.pdbx_description
1 polymer ?
#
loop_
_entity_poly.entity_id
_entity_poly.type
_entity_poly.pdbx_seq_one_letter_code
_entity_poly.pdbx_strand_id
1 'polypeptide(L)'
;MEYTRANGRHALPRIQPCSMLAFWVGMLEVEAVGDLGAARHIFGVEPTSAEVAEFVRRDFVQLVAQAANTLIADDALQTGTRRASSTRRAARQAAHFTAVTDISSAAQEALRAQREGRR
;
A
#
# COMPACT_ATOMS: atom_id res chain seq x y z
N MET A 1 27.37 -49.27 -10.85
CA MET A 1 27.40 -47.79 -10.81
C MET A 1 26.34 -47.36 -9.81
N GLU A 2 26.72 -47.42 -8.53
CA GLU A 2 25.93 -46.83 -7.45
C GLU A 2 25.95 -45.32 -7.61
N TYR A 3 24.80 -44.69 -7.41
CA TYR A 3 24.76 -43.25 -7.20
C TYR A 3 23.94 -42.96 -5.95
N THR A 4 24.65 -42.91 -4.83
CA THR A 4 24.19 -42.36 -3.56
C THR A 4 23.84 -40.89 -3.78
N ARG A 5 22.55 -40.50 -3.71
CA ARG A 5 22.16 -39.10 -3.51
C ARG A 5 21.73 -38.86 -2.08
N ALA A 6 22.68 -38.26 -1.38
CA ALA A 6 22.54 -37.22 -0.39
C ALA A 6 21.11 -36.93 0.11
N ASN A 7 20.98 -37.17 1.41
CA ASN A 7 19.94 -36.68 2.31
C ASN A 7 19.86 -35.13 2.23
N GLY A 8 19.07 -34.62 1.30
CA GLY A 8 18.83 -33.19 1.10
C GLY A 8 17.43 -32.83 1.54
N ARG A 9 17.24 -32.49 2.82
CA ARG A 9 16.02 -31.81 3.27
C ARG A 9 15.98 -30.45 2.55
N HIS A 10 15.24 -30.36 1.45
CA HIS A 10 14.93 -29.09 0.82
C HIS A 10 14.14 -28.23 1.82
N ALA A 11 14.80 -27.21 2.38
CA ALA A 11 14.10 -26.17 3.12
C ALA A 11 13.26 -25.39 2.11
N LEU A 12 11.96 -25.69 2.05
CA LEU A 12 11.02 -24.91 1.26
C LEU A 12 11.04 -23.46 1.78
N PRO A 13 11.06 -22.44 0.89
CA PRO A 13 10.94 -21.06 1.33
C PRO A 13 9.59 -20.90 2.04
N ARG A 14 9.64 -20.62 3.34
CA ARG A 14 8.45 -20.26 4.12
C ARG A 14 8.19 -18.78 3.93
N ILE A 15 7.15 -18.43 3.18
CA ILE A 15 6.59 -17.08 3.23
C ILE A 15 5.95 -16.93 4.60
N GLN A 16 6.60 -16.16 5.48
CA GLN A 16 6.04 -15.77 6.76
C GLN A 16 5.42 -14.38 6.55
N PRO A 17 4.08 -14.24 6.47
CA PRO A 17 3.46 -12.93 6.38
C PRO A 17 3.77 -12.14 7.65
N CYS A 18 4.40 -10.97 7.48
CA CYS A 18 4.81 -10.09 8.57
C CYS A 18 3.72 -9.05 8.87
N SER A 19 3.35 -8.94 10.15
CA SER A 19 2.62 -7.85 10.81
C SER A 19 1.17 -7.54 10.37
N MET A 20 0.21 -8.03 11.17
CA MET A 20 -1.22 -7.66 11.20
C MET A 20 -1.49 -6.36 11.98
N LEU A 21 -0.61 -5.35 11.93
CA LEU A 21 -0.82 -4.12 12.69
C LEU A 21 -1.80 -3.20 11.95
N ALA A 22 -2.97 -2.99 12.56
CA ALA A 22 -3.91 -1.97 12.14
C ALA A 22 -3.30 -0.58 12.37
N PHE A 23 -3.57 0.35 11.45
CA PHE A 23 -3.05 1.71 11.52
C PHE A 23 -4.17 2.73 11.79
N TRP A 24 -3.87 3.73 12.62
CA TRP A 24 -4.74 4.87 12.87
C TRP A 24 -4.52 5.96 11.82
N VAL A 25 -5.63 6.46 11.27
CA VAL A 25 -5.64 7.50 10.23
C VAL A 25 -6.56 8.63 10.66
N GLY A 26 -6.05 9.85 10.66
CA GLY A 26 -6.87 11.05 10.70
C GLY A 26 -7.27 11.44 9.28
N MET A 27 -8.56 11.59 9.03
CA MET A 27 -9.11 12.12 7.78
C MET A 27 -9.56 13.55 8.00
N LEU A 28 -9.24 14.43 7.06
CA LEU A 28 -9.66 15.82 7.05
C LEU A 28 -10.36 16.12 5.73
N GLU A 29 -11.54 16.71 5.81
CA GLU A 29 -12.33 17.19 4.67
C GLU A 29 -12.42 18.71 4.73
N VAL A 30 -12.35 19.34 3.56
CA VAL A 30 -12.53 20.79 3.37
C VAL A 30 -13.56 20.97 2.26
N GLU A 31 -14.61 21.71 2.58
CA GLU A 31 -15.67 22.06 1.63
C GLU A 31 -15.50 23.52 1.21
N ALA A 32 -15.56 23.77 -0.10
CA ALA A 32 -15.49 25.11 -0.67
C ALA A 32 -16.52 25.21 -1.82
N VAL A 33 -17.61 25.96 -1.60
CA VAL A 33 -18.68 26.29 -2.58
C VAL A 33 -18.81 25.28 -3.74
N GLY A 34 -19.32 24.09 -3.45
CA GLY A 34 -19.59 23.04 -4.46
C GLY A 34 -18.39 22.15 -4.80
N ASP A 35 -17.24 22.36 -4.17
CA ASP A 35 -16.05 21.51 -4.25
C ASP A 35 -15.75 20.86 -2.89
N LEU A 36 -15.27 19.61 -2.93
CA LEU A 36 -14.81 18.86 -1.76
C LEU A 36 -13.35 18.45 -1.94
N GLY A 37 -12.54 18.68 -0.90
CA GLY A 37 -11.15 18.28 -0.84
C GLY A 37 -10.89 17.45 0.41
N ALA A 38 -9.96 16.51 0.34
CA ALA A 38 -9.67 15.64 1.46
C ALA A 38 -8.17 15.32 1.56
N ALA A 39 -7.67 15.26 2.79
CA ALA A 39 -6.34 14.80 3.10
C ALA A 39 -6.36 13.81 4.26
N ARG A 40 -5.29 13.01 4.38
CA ARG A 40 -5.13 12.06 5.47
C ARG A 40 -3.76 12.16 6.13
N HIS A 41 -3.73 11.93 7.43
CA HIS A 41 -2.49 11.72 8.19
C HIS A 41 -2.50 10.32 8.79
N ILE A 42 -1.39 9.58 8.68
CA ILE A 42 -1.25 8.22 9.19
C ILE A 42 -0.40 8.27 10.46
N PHE A 43 -1.00 7.95 11.59
CA PHE A 43 -0.32 7.94 12.90
C PHE A 43 0.45 6.63 13.15
N GLY A 44 0.13 5.55 12.43
CA GLY A 44 0.71 4.23 12.68
C GLY A 44 -0.10 3.50 13.74
N VAL A 45 0.51 3.09 14.87
CA VAL A 45 -0.23 2.49 15.99
C VAL A 45 -1.18 3.51 16.64
N GLU A 46 -1.90 3.12 17.70
CA GLU A 46 -2.79 4.04 18.43
C GLU A 46 -2.01 5.25 18.96
N PRO A 47 -2.33 6.47 18.49
CA PRO A 47 -1.62 7.66 18.94
C PRO A 47 -2.04 8.02 20.35
N THR A 48 -1.08 8.43 21.16
CA THR A 48 -1.32 9.06 22.45
C THR A 48 -1.94 10.44 22.26
N SER A 49 -2.63 10.95 23.30
CA SER A 49 -3.17 12.30 23.27
C SER A 49 -2.09 13.37 23.05
N ALA A 50 -0.87 13.14 23.51
CA ALA A 50 0.27 14.04 23.30
C ALA A 50 0.72 14.08 21.84
N GLU A 51 0.78 12.93 21.17
CA GLU A 51 1.11 12.83 19.74
C GLU A 51 0.04 13.51 18.88
N VAL A 52 -1.25 13.31 19.19
CA VAL A 52 -2.35 14.02 18.51
C VAL A 52 -2.22 15.53 18.73
N ALA A 53 -1.95 15.98 19.96
CA ALA A 53 -1.78 17.40 20.25
C ALA A 53 -0.55 18.02 19.56
N GLU A 54 0.54 17.26 19.40
CA GLU A 54 1.71 17.71 18.64
C GLU A 54 1.42 17.80 17.14
N PHE A 55 0.77 16.78 16.57
CA PHE A 55 0.30 16.81 15.18
C PHE A 55 -0.59 18.04 14.92
N VAL A 56 -1.54 18.33 15.82
CA VAL A 56 -2.42 19.51 15.70
C VAL A 56 -1.61 20.81 15.67
N ARG A 57 -0.58 20.92 16.50
CA ARG A 57 0.25 22.15 16.59
C ARG A 57 1.21 22.31 15.41
N ARG A 58 1.73 21.22 14.84
CA ARG A 58 2.81 21.27 13.84
C ARG A 58 2.33 21.06 12.41
N ASP A 59 1.47 20.07 12.20
CA ASP A 59 1.22 19.50 10.87
C ASP A 59 -0.22 19.72 10.38
N PHE A 60 -1.15 20.05 11.27
CA PHE A 60 -2.56 20.22 10.92
C PHE A 60 -2.80 21.30 9.85
N VAL A 61 -2.10 22.44 9.95
CA VAL A 61 -2.21 23.50 8.94
C VAL A 61 -1.75 23.02 7.57
N GLN A 62 -0.69 22.20 7.53
CA GLN A 62 -0.24 21.60 6.27
C GLN A 62 -1.26 20.59 5.74
N LEU A 63 -1.90 19.82 6.61
CA LEU A 63 -2.95 18.89 6.22
C LEU A 63 -4.18 19.63 5.64
N VAL A 64 -4.58 20.76 6.22
CA VAL A 64 -5.64 21.63 5.68
C VAL A 64 -5.25 22.15 4.30
N ALA A 65 -4.02 22.64 4.13
CA ALA A 65 -3.54 23.13 2.84
C ALA A 65 -3.51 22.00 1.79
N GLN A 66 -3.11 20.78 2.18
CA GLN A 66 -3.18 19.61 1.31
C GLN A 66 -4.63 19.31 0.89
N ALA A 67 -5.57 19.30 1.83
CA ALA A 67 -6.98 19.08 1.53
C ALA A 67 -7.52 20.14 0.55
N ALA A 68 -7.22 21.42 0.79
CA ALA A 68 -7.61 22.51 -0.10
C ALA A 68 -6.99 22.42 -1.51
N ASN A 69 -5.83 21.78 -1.66
CA ASN A 69 -5.21 21.54 -2.97
C ASN A 69 -5.78 20.32 -3.71
N THR A 70 -6.70 19.58 -3.08
CA THR A 70 -7.36 18.39 -3.66
C THR A 70 -8.83 18.60 -3.96
N LEU A 71 -9.30 19.85 -3.95
CA LEU A 71 -10.67 20.20 -4.27
C LEU A 71 -11.07 19.61 -5.63
N ILE A 72 -12.17 18.86 -5.61
CA ILE A 72 -12.85 18.34 -6.79
C ILE A 72 -14.32 18.73 -6.71
N ALA A 73 -14.94 19.02 -7.85
CA ALA A 73 -16.36 19.34 -7.92
C ALA A 73 -17.18 18.21 -7.28
N ASP A 74 -18.08 18.57 -6.37
CA ASP A 74 -18.93 17.63 -5.63
C ASP A 74 -19.84 16.83 -6.59
N ASP A 75 -20.23 17.44 -7.71
CA ASP A 75 -20.95 16.78 -8.79
C ASP A 75 -20.15 15.61 -9.43
N ALA A 76 -18.82 15.71 -9.45
CA ALA A 76 -17.94 14.63 -9.94
C ALA A 76 -17.89 13.45 -8.95
N LEU A 77 -18.04 13.69 -7.65
CA LEU A 77 -18.06 12.65 -6.62
C LEU A 77 -19.31 11.77 -6.69
N GLN A 78 -20.45 12.31 -7.15
CA GLN A 78 -21.67 11.53 -7.32
C GLN A 78 -21.53 10.42 -8.37
N THR A 79 -20.72 10.64 -9.42
CA THR A 79 -20.41 9.61 -10.44
C THR A 79 -19.35 8.59 -9.97
N GLY A 80 -18.62 8.92 -8.91
CA GLY A 80 -17.45 8.21 -8.40
C GLY A 80 -17.70 7.34 -7.17
N THR A 81 -18.94 7.08 -6.77
CA THR A 81 -19.28 6.11 -5.70
C THR A 81 -18.99 4.67 -6.14
N ARG A 82 -17.72 4.38 -6.45
CA ARG A 82 -17.19 3.02 -6.44
C ARG A 82 -17.26 2.56 -4.99
N ARG A 83 -18.39 1.93 -4.66
CA ARG A 83 -18.69 1.20 -3.44
C ARG A 83 -17.38 0.69 -2.83
N ALA A 84 -17.04 1.17 -1.63
CA ALA A 84 -15.83 0.78 -0.91
C ALA A 84 -15.64 -0.72 -1.09
N SER A 85 -14.59 -1.12 -1.81
CA SER A 85 -14.42 -2.54 -2.13
C SER A 85 -14.26 -3.26 -0.81
N SER A 86 -15.18 -4.18 -0.50
CA SER A 86 -15.10 -5.04 0.69
C SER A 86 -13.65 -5.45 0.92
N THR A 87 -13.17 -5.39 2.16
CA THR A 87 -11.78 -5.75 2.55
C THR A 87 -11.32 -7.06 1.91
N ARG A 88 -12.25 -8.01 1.70
CA ARG A 88 -12.03 -9.25 0.95
C ARG A 88 -11.68 -9.04 -0.52
N ARG A 89 -12.36 -8.14 -1.24
CA ARG A 89 -12.03 -7.76 -2.63
C ARG A 89 -10.70 -7.03 -2.69
N ALA A 90 -10.43 -6.10 -1.78
CA ALA A 90 -9.13 -5.39 -1.74
C ALA A 90 -7.97 -6.38 -1.51
N ALA A 91 -8.11 -7.31 -0.56
CA ALA A 91 -7.13 -8.36 -0.30
C ALA A 91 -6.96 -9.31 -1.48
N ARG A 92 -8.06 -9.70 -2.17
CA ARG A 92 -7.99 -10.52 -3.39
C ARG A 92 -7.28 -9.79 -4.52
N GLN A 93 -7.51 -8.49 -4.68
CA GLN A 93 -6.87 -7.69 -5.71
C GLN A 93 -5.36 -7.56 -5.45
N ALA A 94 -4.96 -7.30 -4.20
CA ALA A 94 -3.56 -7.31 -3.78
C ALA A 94 -2.91 -8.68 -4.03
N ALA A 95 -3.56 -9.77 -3.60
CA ALA A 95 -3.09 -11.12 -3.83
C ALA A 95 -2.97 -11.48 -5.31
N HIS A 96 -3.92 -11.04 -6.15
CA HIS A 96 -3.88 -11.23 -7.60
C HIS A 96 -2.69 -10.50 -8.23
N PHE A 97 -2.47 -9.23 -7.87
CA PHE A 97 -1.31 -8.50 -8.35
C PHE A 97 -0.01 -9.15 -7.90
N THR A 98 0.08 -9.62 -6.65
CA THR A 98 1.24 -10.39 -6.17
C THR A 98 1.43 -11.71 -6.90
N ALA A 99 0.35 -12.46 -7.17
CA ALA A 99 0.40 -13.75 -7.88
C ALA A 99 0.73 -13.61 -9.38
N VAL A 100 0.30 -12.53 -10.02
CA VAL A 100 0.68 -12.19 -11.40
C VAL A 100 2.15 -11.75 -11.48
N THR A 101 2.78 -11.43 -10.33
CA THR A 101 4.22 -11.12 -10.25
C THR A 101 5.09 -12.37 -10.06
N ASP A 102 4.63 -13.55 -10.50
CA ASP A 102 5.56 -14.63 -10.84
C ASP A 102 6.28 -14.21 -12.13
N ILE A 103 7.38 -13.47 -11.96
CA ILE A 103 8.31 -13.13 -13.05
C ILE A 103 8.63 -14.44 -13.76
N SER A 104 8.15 -14.59 -15.00
CA SER A 104 8.37 -15.81 -15.77
C SER A 104 9.87 -16.10 -15.83
N SER A 105 10.25 -17.39 -15.83
CA SER A 105 11.67 -17.77 -15.87
C SER A 105 12.39 -17.08 -17.04
N ALA A 106 11.68 -16.82 -18.15
CA ALA A 106 12.17 -16.07 -19.30
C ALA A 106 12.56 -14.61 -18.96
N ALA A 107 11.78 -13.90 -18.12
CA ALA A 107 12.13 -12.55 -17.69
C ALA A 107 13.31 -12.56 -16.70
N GLN A 108 13.44 -13.60 -15.87
CA GLN A 108 14.62 -13.78 -15.01
C GLN A 108 15.87 -14.10 -15.82
N GLU A 109 15.74 -14.90 -16.88
CA GLU A 109 16.83 -15.33 -17.77
C GLU A 109 17.30 -14.17 -18.67
N ALA A 110 16.36 -13.35 -19.17
CA ALA A 110 16.69 -12.11 -19.89
C ALA A 110 17.46 -11.12 -19.00
N LEU A 111 17.07 -10.97 -17.73
CA LEU A 111 17.79 -10.12 -16.77
C LEU A 111 19.18 -10.66 -16.41
N ARG A 112 19.39 -11.98 -16.40
CA ARG A 112 20.71 -12.60 -16.21
C ARG A 112 21.63 -12.34 -17.40
N ALA A 113 21.15 -12.57 -18.62
CA ALA A 113 21.91 -12.30 -19.84
C ALA A 113 22.32 -10.82 -19.95
N GLN A 114 21.44 -9.89 -19.55
CA GLN A 114 21.77 -8.46 -19.57
C GLN A 114 22.86 -8.06 -18.55
N ARG A 115 22.95 -8.77 -17.42
CA ARG A 115 23.99 -8.55 -16.40
C ARG A 115 25.32 -9.17 -16.80
N GLU A 116 25.28 -10.33 -17.46
CA GLU A 116 26.47 -11.04 -17.93
C GLU A 116 27.11 -10.34 -19.14
N GLY A 117 26.33 -9.70 -20.01
CA GLY A 117 26.85 -8.90 -21.13
C GLY A 117 27.40 -7.52 -20.75
N ARG A 118 27.31 -7.12 -19.47
CA ARG A 118 27.83 -5.85 -18.95
C ARG A 118 29.12 -6.04 -18.13
N ARG A 119 29.69 -7.25 -18.18
CA ARG A 119 30.96 -7.63 -17.56
C ARG A 119 32.12 -7.59 -18.54
#